data_AF-A0AAW0LJJ8-F1
#
_entry.id   AF-A0AAW0LJJ8-F1
#
_cell.length_a   1.000
_cell.length_b   1.000
_cell.length_c   1.000
_cell.angle_alpha   90.00
_cell.angle_beta   90.00
_cell.angle_gamma   90.00
#
_symmetry.space_group_name_H-M   'P 1'
#
loop_
_entity.id
_entity.type
_entity.pdbx_description
1 polymer ?
#
loop_
_entity_poly.entity_id
_entity_poly.type
_entity_poly.pdbx_seq_one_letter_code
_entity_poly.pdbx_strand_id
1 'polypeptide(L)'
;MTSLPPTLDGKLHTVANLLCHFWDSVNSLQNPIGSLLDKLLIASNIIHVLTKFDEEIITSNKIPTIDLLRKTGFSDSIVSRFFRPFFGGMFFDKDLETSSRLFDFIFKCLALSHNAPLANGIATIPQQLGDKLPPGSILFNSKVASIDFDGSKFESMPSLSLENSDVLRSEVGVIVAIEELEALKLLRETKLNPKLVRTKVCLYFSADRTQVRVRELILFLNGLGKGIVNNMFFATNMAPSYGPPDKALI
;
A
#
# COMPACT_ATOMS: atom_id res chain seq x y z
N MET A 1 -5.31 11.34 16.56
CA MET A 1 -5.06 10.05 17.24
C MET A 1 -5.34 8.90 16.28
N THR A 2 -4.37 8.59 15.41
CA THR A 2 -4.35 7.34 14.63
C THR A 2 -3.63 6.28 15.44
N SER A 3 -4.35 5.23 15.81
CA SER A 3 -3.85 4.18 16.68
C SER A 3 -4.21 2.81 16.08
N LEU A 4 -3.33 1.83 16.17
CA LEU A 4 -3.37 0.59 15.39
C LEU A 4 -3.52 -0.59 16.35
N PRO A 5 -4.68 -1.25 16.48
CA PRO A 5 -4.77 -2.40 17.37
C PRO A 5 -4.41 -3.74 16.68
N PRO A 6 -3.31 -4.42 17.05
CA PRO A 6 -3.23 -5.88 16.95
C PRO A 6 -3.96 -6.55 18.12
N THR A 7 -4.64 -7.64 17.82
CA THR A 7 -5.30 -8.51 18.82
C THR A 7 -4.31 -9.50 19.44
N LEU A 8 -4.24 -9.54 20.78
CA LEU A 8 -3.59 -10.58 21.59
C LEU A 8 -4.62 -11.11 22.60
N ASP A 9 -4.81 -12.43 22.67
CA ASP A 9 -5.73 -13.10 23.62
C ASP A 9 -7.20 -12.64 23.56
N GLY A 10 -7.68 -12.24 22.37
CA GLY A 10 -9.03 -11.69 22.19
C GLY A 10 -9.20 -10.25 22.68
N LYS A 11 -8.13 -9.60 23.13
CA LYS A 11 -8.10 -8.18 23.49
C LYS A 11 -7.40 -7.37 22.40
N LEU A 12 -7.92 -6.17 22.13
CA LEU A 12 -7.33 -5.19 21.21
C LEU A 12 -6.21 -4.43 21.92
N HIS A 13 -5.00 -4.40 21.37
CA HIS A 13 -3.85 -3.69 21.95
C HIS A 13 -3.39 -2.59 21.02
N THR A 14 -3.43 -1.35 21.46
CA THR A 14 -3.27 -0.18 20.58
C THR A 14 -1.81 0.23 20.35
N VAL A 15 -1.21 -0.09 19.20
CA VAL A 15 0.06 0.51 18.73
C VAL A 15 -0.21 1.91 18.22
N ALA A 16 0.15 2.93 18.98
CA ALA A 16 0.10 4.30 18.48
C ALA A 16 0.97 4.44 17.23
N ASN A 17 0.61 5.36 16.32
CA ASN A 17 1.49 5.73 15.21
C ASN A 17 2.80 6.32 15.77
N LEU A 18 3.83 5.47 15.90
CA LEU A 18 5.15 5.81 16.46
C LEU A 18 5.82 7.00 15.76
N LEU A 19 5.33 7.34 14.58
CA LEU A 19 5.99 8.15 13.59
C LEU A 19 5.48 9.60 13.55
N CYS A 20 4.25 9.86 13.97
CA CYS A 20 3.67 11.22 13.96
C CYS A 20 3.26 11.74 15.34
N HIS A 21 3.04 10.83 16.30
CA HIS A 21 2.62 11.16 17.66
C HIS A 21 3.53 10.46 18.68
N PHE A 22 4.76 10.95 18.79
CA PHE A 22 5.78 10.44 19.72
C PHE A 22 5.27 10.32 21.17
N TRP A 23 4.42 11.25 21.62
CA TRP A 23 3.86 11.25 22.98
C TRP A 23 2.78 10.17 23.22
N ASP A 24 1.92 9.89 22.23
CA ASP A 24 0.94 8.77 22.31
C ASP A 24 1.66 7.40 22.32
N SER A 25 2.87 7.36 21.77
CA SER A 25 3.72 6.16 21.70
C SER A 25 4.32 5.78 23.04
N VAL A 26 4.44 6.75 23.97
CA VAL A 26 4.90 6.49 25.34
C VAL A 26 3.87 5.66 26.11
N ASN A 27 2.57 5.88 25.89
CA ASN A 27 1.52 5.03 26.48
C ASN A 27 1.45 3.63 25.82
N SER A 28 1.89 3.51 24.56
CA SER A 28 2.06 2.21 23.89
C SER A 28 3.36 1.48 24.27
N LEU A 29 4.24 2.06 25.10
CA LEU A 29 5.42 1.36 25.65
C LEU A 29 5.02 0.18 26.54
N GLN A 30 3.82 0.19 27.12
CA GLN A 30 3.31 -0.90 27.94
C GLN A 30 2.60 -2.02 27.15
N ASN A 31 2.43 -1.88 25.83
CA ASN A 31 1.76 -2.94 25.05
C ASN A 31 2.65 -4.17 24.81
N PRO A 32 2.11 -5.39 24.98
CA PRO A 32 2.83 -6.68 24.88
C PRO A 32 3.13 -7.14 23.44
N ILE A 33 3.16 -6.22 22.47
CA ILE A 33 3.27 -6.53 21.05
C ILE A 33 4.74 -6.77 20.66
N GLY A 34 5.67 -6.14 21.39
CA GLY A 34 7.11 -6.33 21.28
C GLY A 34 7.82 -5.94 22.56
N SER A 35 9.09 -6.32 22.66
CA SER A 35 9.98 -5.96 23.77
C SER A 35 10.37 -4.47 23.76
N LEU A 36 10.97 -3.98 24.84
CA LEU A 36 11.54 -2.62 24.85
C LEU A 36 12.67 -2.47 23.80
N LEU A 37 13.45 -3.52 23.57
CA LEU A 37 14.49 -3.54 22.54
C LEU A 37 13.90 -3.37 21.14
N ASP A 38 12.78 -4.03 20.85
CA ASP A 38 12.09 -3.88 19.55
C ASP A 38 11.68 -2.43 19.29
N LYS A 39 11.28 -1.70 20.34
CA LYS A 39 10.87 -0.30 20.21
C LYS A 39 12.06 0.62 19.93
N LEU A 40 13.21 0.34 20.54
CA LEU A 40 14.46 1.04 20.22
C LEU A 40 14.93 0.73 18.79
N LEU A 41 14.79 -0.51 18.34
CA LEU A 41 15.11 -0.90 16.96
C LEU A 41 14.19 -0.20 15.95
N ILE A 42 12.89 -0.03 16.26
CA ILE A 42 11.98 0.79 15.45
C ILE A 42 12.51 2.22 15.35
N ALA A 43 12.82 2.86 16.48
CA ALA A 43 13.35 4.24 16.51
C ALA A 43 14.65 4.37 15.70
N SER A 44 15.57 3.42 15.87
CA SER A 44 16.82 3.37 15.11
C SER A 44 16.58 3.23 13.61
N ASN A 45 15.66 2.36 13.19
CA ASN A 45 15.32 2.18 11.78
C ASN A 45 14.67 3.43 11.19
N ILE A 46 13.83 4.14 11.95
CA ILE A 46 13.23 5.40 11.51
C ILE A 46 14.33 6.41 11.20
N ILE A 47 15.26 6.62 12.14
CA ILE A 47 16.39 7.53 11.93
C ILE A 47 17.20 7.10 10.71
N HIS A 48 17.50 5.80 10.58
CA HIS A 48 18.24 5.25 9.45
C HIS A 48 17.58 5.59 8.10
N VAL A 49 16.29 5.30 7.92
CA VAL A 49 15.61 5.54 6.65
C VAL A 49 15.39 7.04 6.38
N LEU A 50 15.22 7.85 7.43
CA LEU A 50 15.07 9.31 7.29
C LEU A 50 16.38 9.99 6.87
N THR A 51 17.53 9.43 7.23
CA THR A 51 18.85 9.95 6.84
C THR A 51 19.27 9.60 5.40
N LYS A 52 18.56 8.69 4.72
CA LYS A 52 18.90 8.24 3.37
C LYS A 52 18.11 8.98 2.30
N PHE A 53 18.73 9.17 1.13
CA PHE A 53 18.03 9.64 -0.05
C PHE A 53 17.19 8.52 -0.70
N ASP A 54 16.11 8.88 -1.38
CA ASP A 54 15.21 7.89 -1.99
C ASP A 54 15.93 7.04 -3.04
N GLU A 55 16.80 7.65 -3.84
CA GLU A 55 17.62 6.94 -4.83
C GLU A 55 18.56 5.91 -4.19
N GLU A 56 19.13 6.23 -3.03
CA GLU A 56 20.00 5.32 -2.28
C GLU A 56 19.21 4.10 -1.79
N ILE A 57 17.99 4.31 -1.29
CA ILE A 57 17.11 3.23 -0.86
C ILE A 57 16.74 2.32 -2.04
N ILE A 58 16.39 2.91 -3.19
CA ILE A 58 15.94 2.17 -4.39
C ILE A 58 17.09 1.39 -5.05
N THR A 59 18.34 1.85 -4.89
CA THR A 59 19.53 1.20 -5.49
C THR A 59 20.25 0.23 -4.55
N SER A 60 20.00 0.29 -3.24
CA SER A 60 20.62 -0.55 -2.19
C SER A 60 20.53 -2.06 -2.44
N ASN A 61 21.31 -2.92 -1.76
CA ASN A 61 21.17 -4.36 -1.98
C ASN A 61 19.77 -4.88 -1.56
N LYS A 62 19.16 -5.77 -2.36
CA LYS A 62 17.83 -6.32 -2.05
C LYS A 62 17.94 -7.66 -1.34
N ILE A 63 17.25 -7.78 -0.22
CA ILE A 63 16.96 -9.04 0.47
C ILE A 63 15.46 -9.12 0.74
N PRO A 64 14.90 -10.30 1.02
CA PRO A 64 13.54 -10.42 1.56
C PRO A 64 13.36 -9.55 2.81
N THR A 65 12.23 -8.89 2.95
CA THR A 65 11.92 -8.04 4.12
C THR A 65 11.97 -8.86 5.42
N ILE A 66 11.52 -10.11 5.41
CA ILE A 66 11.63 -11.00 6.58
C ILE A 66 13.07 -11.19 7.05
N ASP A 67 14.02 -11.30 6.11
CA ASP A 67 15.44 -11.48 6.42
C ASP A 67 16.06 -10.18 6.91
N LEU A 68 15.64 -9.03 6.37
CA LEU A 68 16.02 -7.72 6.89
C LEU A 68 15.60 -7.59 8.36
N LEU A 69 14.33 -7.87 8.68
CA LEU A 69 13.80 -7.74 10.04
C LEU A 69 14.55 -8.64 11.04
N ARG A 70 14.83 -9.88 10.64
CA ARG A 70 15.65 -10.82 11.44
C ARG A 70 17.07 -10.31 11.64
N LYS A 71 17.71 -9.82 10.56
CA LYS A 71 19.07 -9.28 10.61
C LYS A 71 19.18 -8.03 11.48
N THR A 72 18.14 -7.19 11.52
CA THR A 72 18.07 -6.03 12.42
C THR A 72 17.94 -6.44 13.89
N GLY A 73 17.49 -7.67 14.18
CA GLY A 73 17.36 -8.19 15.55
C GLY A 73 15.98 -8.00 16.16
N PHE A 74 14.94 -7.78 15.34
CA PHE A 74 13.56 -7.76 15.84
C PHE A 74 13.15 -9.13 16.39
N SER A 75 12.42 -9.13 17.50
CA SER A 75 11.88 -10.35 18.09
C SER A 75 10.81 -10.99 17.20
N ASP A 76 10.70 -12.32 17.26
CA ASP A 76 9.64 -13.05 16.55
C ASP A 76 8.23 -12.58 16.98
N SER A 77 8.09 -12.07 18.21
CA SER A 77 6.84 -11.48 18.69
C SER A 77 6.44 -10.27 17.86
N ILE A 78 7.32 -9.27 17.70
CA ILE A 78 6.96 -8.06 16.95
C ILE A 78 6.84 -8.34 15.45
N VAL A 79 7.66 -9.25 14.93
CA VAL A 79 7.59 -9.67 13.53
C VAL A 79 6.24 -10.32 13.23
N SER A 80 5.79 -11.25 14.07
CA SER A 80 4.51 -11.95 13.87
C SER A 80 3.28 -11.07 14.17
N ARG A 81 3.33 -10.23 15.21
CA ARG A 81 2.15 -9.48 15.70
C ARG A 81 1.96 -8.11 15.06
N PHE A 82 3.02 -7.51 14.51
CA PHE A 82 2.96 -6.17 13.91
C PHE A 82 3.45 -6.15 12.47
N PHE A 83 4.72 -6.50 12.21
CA PHE A 83 5.29 -6.34 10.87
C PHE A 83 4.57 -7.20 9.84
N ARG A 84 4.34 -8.49 10.14
CA ARG A 84 3.65 -9.42 9.24
C ARG A 84 2.21 -9.00 8.92
N PRO A 85 1.33 -8.69 9.89
CA PRO A 85 -0.04 -8.27 9.55
C PRO A 85 -0.10 -6.88 8.92
N PHE A 86 0.77 -5.95 9.30
CA PHE A 86 0.77 -4.58 8.74
C PHE A 86 1.38 -4.54 7.34
N PHE A 87 2.66 -4.91 7.20
CA PHE A 87 3.35 -4.89 5.92
C PHE A 87 2.88 -6.00 4.98
N GLY A 88 2.41 -7.14 5.47
CA GLY A 88 1.75 -8.13 4.62
C GLY A 88 0.35 -7.69 4.15
N GLY A 89 -0.27 -6.75 4.88
CA GLY A 89 -1.41 -5.98 4.39
C GLY A 89 -1.02 -5.09 3.21
N MET A 90 0.05 -4.32 3.38
CA MET A 90 0.49 -3.27 2.46
C MET A 90 1.21 -3.79 1.20
N PHE A 91 2.05 -4.82 1.31
CA PHE A 91 2.72 -5.48 0.18
C PHE A 91 1.90 -6.59 -0.48
N PHE A 92 0.75 -6.90 0.10
CA PHE A 92 -0.06 -8.07 -0.23
C PHE A 92 0.71 -9.39 -0.10
N ASP A 93 1.62 -9.44 0.87
CA ASP A 93 2.63 -10.49 1.03
C ASP A 93 2.74 -10.94 2.48
N LYS A 94 2.07 -12.02 2.82
CA LYS A 94 2.07 -12.50 4.20
C LYS A 94 3.43 -12.99 4.66
N ASP A 95 4.31 -13.41 3.75
CA ASP A 95 5.62 -13.97 4.09
C ASP A 95 6.74 -12.91 4.10
N LEU A 96 6.41 -11.69 3.69
CA LEU A 96 7.35 -10.55 3.63
C LEU A 96 8.58 -10.87 2.76
N GLU A 97 8.37 -11.58 1.66
CA GLU A 97 9.38 -11.83 0.60
C GLU A 97 9.66 -10.59 -0.26
N THR A 98 8.80 -9.57 -0.15
CA THR A 98 8.94 -8.27 -0.77
C THR A 98 10.30 -7.67 -0.44
N SER A 99 10.88 -6.92 -1.40
CA SER A 99 12.24 -6.40 -1.24
C SER A 99 12.37 -5.45 -0.05
N SER A 100 13.49 -5.57 0.67
CA SER A 100 13.93 -4.63 1.70
C SER A 100 13.90 -3.17 1.24
N ARG A 101 14.18 -2.92 -0.04
CA ARG A 101 14.13 -1.58 -0.65
C ARG A 101 12.74 -0.96 -0.57
N LEU A 102 11.71 -1.72 -0.95
CA LEU A 102 10.33 -1.24 -0.89
C LEU A 102 9.90 -1.08 0.57
N PHE A 103 10.34 -1.97 1.45
CA PHE A 103 10.14 -1.80 2.88
C PHE A 103 10.71 -0.50 3.41
N ASP A 104 11.99 -0.22 3.20
CA ASP A 104 12.65 1.00 3.70
C ASP A 104 11.99 2.26 3.12
N PHE A 105 11.65 2.26 1.84
CA PHE A 105 10.97 3.38 1.19
C PHE A 105 9.60 3.66 1.83
N ILE A 106 8.77 2.64 2.01
CA ILE A 106 7.45 2.80 2.61
C ILE A 106 7.57 3.12 4.09
N PHE A 107 8.52 2.52 4.80
CA PHE A 107 8.79 2.83 6.19
C PHE A 107 9.15 4.30 6.36
N LYS A 108 9.95 4.86 5.43
CA LYS A 108 10.25 6.30 5.35
C LYS A 108 9.01 7.15 5.04
N CYS A 109 8.19 6.75 4.07
CA CYS A 109 6.94 7.45 3.75
C CYS A 109 6.01 7.50 4.96
N LEU A 110 5.84 6.39 5.67
CA LEU A 110 5.05 6.33 6.91
C LEU A 110 5.67 7.18 8.02
N ALA A 111 7.01 7.27 8.06
CA ALA A 111 7.72 8.11 9.02
C ALA A 111 7.46 9.61 8.81
N LEU A 112 7.40 10.05 7.55
CA LEU A 112 7.19 11.44 7.16
C LEU A 112 5.71 11.84 7.09
N SER A 113 4.83 10.89 6.80
CA SER A 113 3.43 11.14 6.45
C SER A 113 2.59 11.51 7.66
N HIS A 114 2.01 12.71 7.63
CA HIS A 114 0.85 13.01 8.45
C HIS A 114 -0.39 12.45 7.74
N ASN A 115 -1.08 11.50 8.36
CA ASN A 115 -2.29 10.89 7.79
C ASN A 115 -3.38 11.97 7.59
N ALA A 116 -3.55 12.43 6.35
CA ALA A 116 -4.62 13.33 5.97
C ALA A 116 -5.71 12.52 5.24
N PRO A 117 -6.88 12.27 5.85
CA PRO A 117 -7.97 11.62 5.15
C PRO A 117 -8.43 12.50 3.97
N LEU A 118 -8.64 11.89 2.80
CA LEU A 118 -9.16 12.58 1.63
C LEU A 118 -10.67 12.70 1.76
N ALA A 119 -11.20 13.86 2.17
CA ALA A 119 -12.64 14.03 2.43
C ALA A 119 -13.55 13.56 1.27
N ASN A 120 -13.08 13.62 0.02
CA ASN A 120 -13.86 13.24 -1.17
C ASN A 120 -13.42 11.89 -1.78
N GLY A 121 -12.68 11.08 -1.04
CA GLY A 121 -12.24 9.76 -1.47
C GLY A 121 -11.00 9.80 -2.34
N ILE A 122 -10.44 8.61 -2.60
CA ILE A 122 -9.18 8.45 -3.32
C ILE A 122 -9.27 8.91 -4.78
N ALA A 123 -10.47 8.93 -5.37
CA ALA A 123 -10.74 9.40 -6.73
C ALA A 123 -10.40 10.89 -6.95
N THR A 124 -10.30 11.66 -5.87
CA THR A 124 -9.91 13.08 -5.94
C THR A 124 -8.51 13.27 -6.53
N ILE A 125 -7.58 12.34 -6.27
CA ILE A 125 -6.20 12.42 -6.77
C ILE A 125 -6.16 12.34 -8.30
N PRO A 126 -6.68 11.28 -8.96
CA PRO A 126 -6.65 11.22 -10.42
C PRO A 126 -7.49 12.33 -11.06
N GLN A 127 -8.57 12.81 -10.42
CA GLN A 127 -9.32 13.98 -10.89
C GLN A 127 -8.46 15.23 -10.92
N GLN A 128 -7.77 15.55 -9.82
CA GLN A 128 -6.87 16.71 -9.74
C GLN A 128 -5.70 16.65 -10.73
N LEU A 129 -5.22 15.44 -11.05
CA LEU A 129 -4.21 15.25 -12.09
C LEU A 129 -4.81 15.49 -13.49
N GLY A 130 -6.00 14.94 -13.75
CA GLY A 130 -6.71 15.09 -15.02
C GLY A 130 -7.08 16.55 -15.32
N ASP A 131 -7.54 17.31 -14.32
CA ASP A 131 -7.94 18.71 -14.45
C ASP A 131 -6.77 19.64 -14.86
N LYS A 132 -5.52 19.19 -14.65
CA LYS A 132 -4.31 19.94 -15.03
C LYS A 132 -3.84 19.62 -16.45
N LEU A 133 -4.43 18.63 -17.10
CA LEU A 133 -4.07 18.25 -18.47
C LEU A 133 -4.77 19.16 -19.49
N PRO A 134 -4.16 19.37 -20.67
CA PRO A 134 -4.85 20.02 -21.77
C PRO A 134 -6.17 19.33 -22.12
N PRO A 135 -7.18 20.08 -22.61
CA PRO A 135 -8.41 19.47 -23.11
C PRO A 135 -8.13 18.41 -24.18
N GLY A 136 -8.80 17.26 -24.08
CA GLY A 136 -8.63 16.14 -25.02
C GLY A 136 -7.44 15.21 -24.72
N SER A 137 -6.67 15.43 -23.65
CA SER A 137 -5.57 14.52 -23.27
C SER A 137 -6.03 13.18 -22.69
N ILE A 138 -7.27 13.07 -22.20
CA ILE A 138 -7.83 11.83 -21.66
C ILE A 138 -8.89 11.31 -22.63
N LEU A 139 -8.66 10.11 -23.17
CA LEU A 139 -9.58 9.41 -24.05
C LEU A 139 -10.22 8.23 -23.31
N PHE A 140 -11.50 8.36 -22.98
CA PHE A 140 -12.29 7.28 -22.38
C PHE A 140 -12.94 6.41 -23.46
N ASN A 141 -13.26 5.16 -23.12
CA ASN A 141 -13.86 4.20 -24.06
C ASN A 141 -13.01 3.93 -25.32
N SER A 142 -11.70 4.15 -25.22
CA SER A 142 -10.72 3.94 -26.29
C SER A 142 -9.88 2.71 -25.97
N LYS A 143 -10.38 1.52 -26.30
CA LYS A 143 -9.67 0.26 -26.03
C LYS A 143 -8.50 0.09 -27.00
N VAL A 144 -7.31 -0.11 -26.46
CA VAL A 144 -6.10 -0.42 -27.22
C VAL A 144 -6.14 -1.89 -27.65
N ALA A 145 -5.96 -2.15 -28.94
CA ALA A 145 -5.94 -3.49 -29.53
C ALA A 145 -4.52 -4.06 -29.64
N SER A 146 -3.52 -3.23 -29.98
CA SER A 146 -2.11 -3.63 -30.00
C SER A 146 -1.18 -2.45 -29.77
N ILE A 147 0.03 -2.75 -29.29
CA ILE A 147 1.15 -1.82 -29.26
C ILE A 147 2.21 -2.35 -30.23
N ASP A 148 2.48 -1.58 -31.28
CA ASP A 148 3.38 -1.94 -32.37
C ASP A 148 4.63 -1.05 -32.34
N PHE A 149 5.78 -1.65 -32.67
CA PHE A 149 7.10 -1.03 -32.65
C PHE A 149 7.69 -1.09 -34.07
N ASP A 150 7.96 0.05 -34.70
CA ASP A 150 8.54 0.11 -36.04
C ASP A 150 10.03 -0.27 -36.02
N GLY A 151 10.34 -1.57 -36.03
CA GLY A 151 11.71 -2.09 -36.03
C GLY A 151 12.08 -2.80 -34.71
N SER A 152 13.28 -2.57 -34.18
CA SER A 152 13.70 -3.17 -32.91
C SER A 152 12.97 -2.47 -31.73
N LYS A 153 12.46 -3.23 -30.75
CA LYS A 153 11.65 -2.73 -29.60
C LYS A 153 12.31 -1.60 -28.79
N PHE A 154 13.63 -1.41 -28.92
CA PHE A 154 14.41 -0.46 -28.10
C PHE A 154 14.85 0.80 -28.86
N GLU A 155 14.72 0.85 -30.18
CA GLU A 155 15.14 2.00 -31.00
C GLU A 155 13.97 2.66 -31.75
N SER A 156 12.77 2.08 -31.65
CA SER A 156 11.61 2.47 -32.44
C SER A 156 10.54 3.19 -31.63
N MET A 157 9.87 4.13 -32.29
CA MET A 157 8.75 4.84 -31.69
C MET A 157 7.52 3.93 -31.60
N PRO A 158 6.91 3.79 -30.41
CA PRO A 158 5.73 2.95 -30.26
C PRO A 158 4.49 3.61 -30.89
N SER A 159 3.69 2.79 -31.54
CA SER A 159 2.36 3.14 -32.03
C SER A 159 1.30 2.26 -31.37
N LEU A 160 0.15 2.84 -31.06
CA LEU A 160 -0.99 2.16 -30.47
C LEU A 160 -2.10 2.08 -31.49
N SER A 161 -2.56 0.87 -31.80
CA SER A 161 -3.75 0.66 -32.62
C SER A 161 -4.95 0.47 -31.68
N LEU A 162 -6.01 1.27 -31.88
CA LEU A 162 -7.26 1.17 -31.14
C LEU A 162 -8.23 0.20 -31.82
N GLU A 163 -9.22 -0.32 -31.09
CA GLU A 163 -10.25 -1.21 -31.65
C GLU A 163 -11.09 -0.56 -32.76
N ASN A 164 -11.22 0.77 -32.75
CA ASN A 164 -11.90 1.53 -33.79
C ASN A 164 -11.01 1.82 -35.02
N SER A 165 -9.82 1.18 -35.11
CA SER A 165 -8.81 1.37 -36.15
C SER A 165 -8.06 2.70 -36.13
N ASP A 166 -8.29 3.57 -35.15
CA ASP A 166 -7.48 4.77 -34.96
C ASP A 166 -6.07 4.40 -34.48
N VAL A 167 -5.08 5.20 -34.87
CA VAL A 167 -3.67 4.99 -34.49
C VAL A 167 -3.15 6.20 -33.73
N LEU A 168 -2.59 5.95 -32.54
CA LEU A 168 -1.91 6.97 -31.73
C LEU A 168 -0.40 6.71 -31.76
N ARG A 169 0.41 7.76 -31.85
CA ARG A 169 1.87 7.68 -31.86
C ARG A 169 2.45 8.44 -30.68
N SER A 170 3.47 7.89 -30.05
CA SER A 170 4.22 8.56 -28.99
C SER A 170 5.65 8.85 -29.43
N GLU A 171 6.12 10.05 -29.12
CA GLU A 171 7.47 10.53 -29.44
C GLU A 171 8.52 10.06 -28.43
N VAL A 172 8.10 9.71 -27.21
CA VAL A 172 9.03 9.42 -26.10
C VAL A 172 8.94 7.96 -25.67
N GLY A 173 7.72 7.44 -25.59
CA GLY A 173 7.47 6.10 -25.08
C GLY A 173 6.05 5.90 -24.60
N VAL A 174 5.73 4.68 -24.18
CA VAL A 174 4.41 4.31 -23.68
C VAL A 174 4.56 3.71 -22.30
N ILE A 175 3.79 4.23 -21.35
CA ILE A 175 3.65 3.64 -20.02
C ILE A 175 2.38 2.79 -20.03
N VAL A 176 2.53 1.49 -19.76
CA VAL A 176 1.43 0.53 -19.71
C VAL A 176 1.11 0.24 -18.25
N ALA A 177 -0.09 0.62 -17.81
CA ALA A 177 -0.56 0.46 -16.43
C ALA A 177 -1.78 -0.47 -16.38
N ILE A 178 -1.60 -1.71 -16.84
CA ILE A 178 -2.64 -2.76 -16.85
C ILE A 178 -2.11 -4.04 -16.21
N GLU A 179 -3.00 -5.01 -16.01
CA GLU A 179 -2.64 -6.35 -15.51
C GLU A 179 -1.72 -7.11 -16.47
N GLU A 180 -0.83 -7.95 -15.91
CA GLU A 180 0.27 -8.59 -16.65
C GLU A 180 -0.21 -9.38 -17.87
N LEU A 181 -1.31 -10.13 -17.75
CA LEU A 181 -1.85 -10.92 -18.84
C LEU A 181 -2.33 -10.07 -20.01
N GLU A 182 -2.96 -8.92 -19.74
CA GLU A 182 -3.37 -7.98 -20.78
C GLU A 182 -2.16 -7.27 -21.39
N ALA A 183 -1.15 -6.93 -20.59
CA ALA A 183 0.10 -6.36 -21.10
C ALA A 183 0.81 -7.31 -22.07
N LEU A 184 0.89 -8.61 -21.74
CA LEU A 184 1.49 -9.62 -22.63
C LEU A 184 0.73 -9.74 -23.95
N LYS A 185 -0.62 -9.70 -23.92
CA LYS A 185 -1.44 -9.69 -25.14
C LYS A 185 -1.16 -8.46 -26.01
N LEU A 186 -1.15 -7.26 -25.42
CA LEU A 186 -0.90 -6.02 -26.14
C LEU A 186 0.51 -5.94 -26.75
N LEU A 187 1.50 -6.48 -26.04
CA LEU A 187 2.91 -6.51 -26.46
C LEU A 187 3.28 -7.71 -27.34
N ARG A 188 2.32 -8.62 -27.59
CA ARG A 188 2.50 -9.91 -28.29
C ARG A 188 3.65 -10.73 -27.70
N GLU A 189 3.75 -10.74 -26.37
CA GLU A 189 4.74 -11.50 -25.63
C GLU A 189 4.13 -12.76 -25.01
N THR A 190 4.93 -13.81 -24.88
CA THR A 190 4.46 -15.13 -24.41
C THR A 190 5.06 -15.53 -23.07
N LYS A 191 6.03 -14.77 -22.55
CA LYS A 191 6.78 -15.14 -21.35
C LYS A 191 6.16 -14.49 -20.12
N LEU A 192 5.48 -15.30 -19.32
CA LEU A 192 5.01 -14.90 -17.99
C LEU A 192 6.19 -14.70 -17.05
N ASN A 193 6.06 -13.74 -16.15
CA ASN A 193 6.95 -13.67 -15.00
C ASN A 193 6.70 -14.92 -14.12
N PRO A 194 7.74 -15.69 -13.76
CA PRO A 194 7.57 -16.87 -12.91
C PRO A 194 7.14 -16.53 -11.48
N LYS A 195 7.11 -15.24 -11.10
CA LYS A 195 6.68 -14.83 -9.76
C LYS A 195 5.18 -15.01 -9.58
N LEU A 196 4.81 -15.50 -8.40
CA LEU A 196 3.42 -15.69 -8.01
C LEU A 196 2.67 -14.35 -7.99
N VAL A 197 1.55 -14.27 -8.70
CA VAL A 197 0.62 -13.14 -8.61
C VAL A 197 0.01 -13.13 -7.22
N ARG A 198 0.07 -11.96 -6.57
CA ARG A 198 -0.51 -11.76 -5.23
C ARG A 198 -1.89 -11.15 -5.38
N THR A 199 -2.91 -11.86 -4.88
CA THR A 199 -4.31 -11.42 -4.96
C THR A 199 -4.83 -11.03 -3.59
N LYS A 200 -5.70 -10.01 -3.55
CA LYS A 200 -6.46 -9.61 -2.38
C LYS A 200 -7.93 -9.44 -2.76
N VAL A 201 -8.78 -9.68 -1.79
CA VAL A 201 -10.21 -9.39 -1.87
C VAL A 201 -10.50 -8.28 -0.87
N CYS A 202 -11.16 -7.23 -1.35
CA CYS A 202 -11.71 -6.18 -0.50
C CYS A 202 -13.22 -6.40 -0.41
N LEU A 203 -13.72 -6.50 0.82
CA LEU A 203 -15.14 -6.64 1.10
C LEU A 203 -15.62 -5.36 1.76
N TYR A 204 -16.76 -4.84 1.30
CA TYR A 204 -17.39 -3.66 1.88
C TYR A 204 -18.63 -4.09 2.65
N PHE A 205 -18.77 -3.58 3.88
CA PHE A 205 -19.96 -3.80 4.68
C PHE A 205 -20.60 -2.47 5.08
N SER A 206 -21.92 -2.49 5.21
CA SER A 206 -22.69 -1.41 5.81
C SER A 206 -23.29 -1.88 7.13
N ALA A 207 -23.21 -1.03 8.15
CA ALA A 207 -23.85 -1.26 9.44
C ALA A 207 -24.53 0.03 9.93
N ASP A 208 -25.53 -0.11 10.81
CA ASP A 208 -26.12 1.05 11.46
C ASP A 208 -25.09 1.70 12.38
N ARG A 209 -24.95 3.03 12.28
CA ARG A 209 -23.94 3.77 13.05
C ARG A 209 -24.14 3.67 14.56
N THR A 210 -25.36 3.36 15.01
CA THR A 210 -25.69 3.08 16.41
C THR A 210 -25.12 1.75 16.92
N GLN A 211 -24.86 0.79 16.03
CA GLN A 211 -24.27 -0.51 16.36
C GLN A 211 -22.74 -0.48 16.38
N VAL A 212 -22.12 0.51 15.72
CA VAL A 212 -20.67 0.68 15.68
C VAL A 212 -20.17 1.36 16.96
N ARG A 213 -19.45 0.59 17.79
CA ARG A 213 -18.87 1.09 19.06
C ARG A 213 -17.54 1.81 18.89
N VAL A 214 -16.87 1.61 17.76
CA VAL A 214 -15.53 2.16 17.47
C VAL A 214 -15.71 3.49 16.76
N ARG A 215 -15.24 4.58 17.37
CA ARG A 215 -15.32 5.93 16.79
C ARG A 215 -13.95 6.48 16.40
N GLU A 216 -12.90 5.83 16.86
CA GLU A 216 -11.53 6.21 16.61
C GLU A 216 -11.12 5.90 15.17
N LEU A 217 -10.13 6.65 14.69
CA LEU A 217 -9.52 6.46 13.38
C LEU A 217 -8.44 5.39 13.48
N ILE A 218 -8.87 4.12 13.43
CA ILE A 218 -8.00 2.98 13.69
C ILE A 218 -8.08 1.91 12.60
N LEU A 219 -6.93 1.35 12.25
CA LEU A 219 -6.80 0.19 11.36
C LEU A 219 -6.60 -1.06 12.23
N PHE A 220 -7.56 -1.95 12.19
CA PHE A 220 -7.48 -3.25 12.84
C PHE A 220 -6.57 -4.17 12.05
N LEU A 221 -5.68 -4.86 12.75
CA LEU A 221 -4.74 -5.81 12.16
C LEU A 221 -4.94 -7.19 12.77
N ASN A 222 -4.93 -8.21 11.92
CA ASN A 222 -5.02 -9.59 12.38
C ASN A 222 -3.67 -10.09 12.91
N GLY A 223 -3.35 -9.70 14.15
CA GLY A 223 -2.15 -10.16 14.87
C GLY A 223 -2.16 -11.64 15.25
N LEU A 224 -3.31 -12.32 15.16
CA LEU A 224 -3.43 -13.75 15.46
C LEU A 224 -3.11 -14.65 14.26
N GLY A 225 -3.11 -14.10 13.04
CA GLY A 225 -2.89 -14.85 11.81
C GLY A 225 -3.98 -15.88 11.49
N LYS A 226 -5.13 -15.83 12.19
CA LYS A 226 -6.26 -16.77 12.03
C LYS A 226 -7.41 -16.08 11.31
N GLY A 227 -8.09 -16.81 10.41
CA GLY A 227 -9.22 -16.29 9.64
C GLY A 227 -8.82 -15.60 8.33
N ILE A 228 -9.82 -15.08 7.60
CA ILE A 228 -9.66 -14.56 6.24
C ILE A 228 -9.36 -13.05 6.17
N VAL A 229 -9.76 -12.31 7.20
CA VAL A 229 -9.58 -10.85 7.27
C VAL A 229 -8.15 -10.55 7.72
N ASN A 230 -7.41 -9.79 6.92
CA ASN A 230 -6.05 -9.37 7.26
C ASN A 230 -6.05 -8.03 8.01
N ASN A 231 -6.88 -7.11 7.55
CA ASN A 231 -7.08 -5.80 8.13
C ASN A 231 -8.52 -5.33 7.92
N MET A 232 -8.95 -4.36 8.72
CA MET A 232 -10.28 -3.76 8.64
C MET A 232 -10.20 -2.34 9.20
N PHE A 233 -11.04 -1.42 8.74
CA PHE A 233 -11.21 -0.10 9.34
C PHE A 233 -12.59 0.43 9.03
N PHE A 234 -13.03 1.46 9.74
CA PHE A 234 -14.31 2.12 9.47
C PHE A 234 -14.06 3.35 8.59
N ALA A 235 -14.34 3.24 7.31
CA ALA A 235 -14.11 4.30 6.32
C ALA A 235 -14.87 5.60 6.68
N THR A 236 -16.09 5.51 7.20
CA THR A 236 -16.86 6.68 7.67
C THR A 236 -16.30 7.35 8.93
N ASN A 237 -15.38 6.71 9.65
CA ASN A 237 -14.64 7.36 10.75
C ASN A 237 -13.48 8.20 10.20
N MET A 238 -12.94 7.89 9.01
CA MET A 238 -11.96 8.74 8.32
C MET A 238 -12.62 10.02 7.81
N ALA A 239 -13.73 9.87 7.10
CA ALA A 239 -14.48 10.97 6.52
C ALA A 239 -15.98 10.62 6.55
N PRO A 240 -16.82 11.39 7.28
CA PRO A 240 -18.27 11.13 7.33
C PRO A 240 -18.96 11.16 5.96
N SER A 241 -18.38 11.87 4.98
CA SER A 241 -18.83 11.97 3.59
C SER A 241 -18.76 10.66 2.81
N TYR A 242 -18.09 9.63 3.32
CA TYR A 242 -17.94 8.34 2.63
C TYR A 242 -19.21 7.47 2.67
N GLY A 243 -20.23 7.85 3.42
CA GLY A 243 -21.49 7.11 3.48
C GLY A 243 -22.66 7.94 4.00
N PRO A 244 -23.87 7.39 3.98
CA PRO A 244 -25.05 8.04 4.57
C PRO A 244 -24.85 8.37 6.06
N PRO A 245 -25.47 9.43 6.60
CA PRO A 245 -25.25 9.88 7.97
C PRO A 245 -25.50 8.82 9.06
N ASP A 246 -26.47 7.93 8.84
CA ASP A 246 -26.93 6.88 9.74
C ASP A 246 -26.18 5.54 9.56
N LYS A 247 -25.31 5.45 8.55
CA LYS A 247 -24.56 4.24 8.22
C LYS A 247 -23.07 4.40 8.52
N ALA A 248 -22.45 3.28 8.82
CA ALA A 248 -21.02 3.11 8.82
C ALA A 248 -20.60 2.29 7.60
N LEU A 249 -19.56 2.75 6.91
CA LEU A 249 -18.87 1.97 5.88
C LEU A 249 -17.66 1.30 6.52
N ILE A 250 -17.55 -0.01 6.32
CA ILE A 250 -16.48 -0.88 6.83
C ILE A 250 -15.74 -1.47 5.63
#